data_AF-A0AAD4X4F8-F1
#
_entry.id   AF-A0AAD4X4F8-F1
#
_cell.length_a   1.000
_cell.length_b   1.000
_cell.length_c   1.000
_cell.angle_alpha   90.00
_cell.angle_beta   90.00
_cell.angle_gamma   90.00
#
_symmetry.space_group_name_H-M   'P 1'
#
loop_
_entity.id
_entity.type
_entity.pdbx_description
1 polymer ?
#
loop_
_entity_poly.entity_id
_entity_poly.type
_entity_poly.pdbx_seq_one_letter_code
_entity_poly.pdbx_strand_id
1 'polypeptide(L)'
;MEIENNEDGASVSITNKEEKEYGGVIGSIHIPSLENSESSVVDLTGLVHQLPCCIKHDGPSSVSQYFKPNKSGIEMENGTSVEETHFRGRKLQGANILLPQGYSGYVLGKKKKPIKRKTCEEEGSDSWETCAKFHSITYWNHDNIPSQDDVLLRSFHWFKIANALHAPVPRGVL
;
A
#
# COMPACT_ATOMS: atom_id res chain seq x y z
N MET A 1 20.04 26.09 -28.72
CA MET A 1 19.36 26.66 -29.92
C MET A 1 17.94 26.95 -29.46
N GLU A 2 17.51 28.17 -29.16
CA GLU A 2 18.09 29.51 -29.22
C GLU A 2 17.90 30.20 -27.86
N ILE A 3 18.57 31.34 -27.70
CA ILE A 3 18.72 32.15 -26.50
C ILE A 3 17.76 33.33 -26.63
N GLU A 4 16.98 33.64 -25.59
CA GLU A 4 16.61 35.02 -25.29
C GLU A 4 16.77 35.25 -23.78
N ASN A 5 17.67 36.17 -23.45
CA ASN A 5 17.87 36.72 -22.13
C ASN A 5 17.00 37.97 -22.00
N ASN A 6 16.35 38.16 -20.86
CA ASN A 6 16.11 39.51 -20.36
C ASN A 6 16.29 39.54 -18.84
N GLU A 7 17.05 40.53 -18.41
CA GLU A 7 17.47 40.80 -17.05
C GLU A 7 16.34 41.50 -16.28
N ASP A 8 16.02 41.01 -15.08
CA ASP A 8 15.52 41.84 -13.99
C ASP A 8 15.87 41.15 -12.67
N GLY A 9 16.48 41.91 -11.76
CA GLY A 9 17.25 41.40 -10.63
C GLY A 9 16.44 40.64 -9.59
N ALA A 10 17.02 39.52 -9.11
CA ALA A 10 16.78 39.00 -7.77
C ALA A 10 17.97 38.14 -7.33
N SER A 11 18.35 38.35 -6.08
CA SER A 11 19.50 37.80 -5.37
C SER A 11 19.67 36.28 -5.46
N VAL A 12 20.90 35.84 -5.73
CA VAL A 12 21.37 34.46 -5.52
C VAL A 12 21.20 34.10 -4.05
N SER A 13 20.33 33.12 -3.78
CA SER A 13 20.22 32.47 -2.48
C SER A 13 20.55 30.99 -2.68
N ILE A 14 21.77 30.59 -2.30
CA ILE A 14 22.12 29.17 -2.19
C ILE A 14 21.46 28.67 -0.90
N THR A 15 20.34 27.98 -1.02
CA THR A 15 19.77 27.22 0.10
C THR A 15 20.14 25.75 -0.08
N ASN A 16 20.79 25.24 0.95
CA ASN A 16 21.30 23.88 1.06
C ASN A 16 20.20 22.85 0.75
N LYS A 17 20.56 21.81 0.00
CA LYS A 17 19.77 20.59 -0.15
C LYS A 17 19.52 20.01 1.24
N GLU A 18 18.30 20.12 1.73
CA GLU A 18 17.81 19.18 2.74
C GLU A 18 17.54 17.85 2.04
N GLU A 19 18.29 16.83 2.47
CA GLU A 19 18.01 15.43 2.18
C GLU A 19 16.57 15.14 2.60
N LYS A 20 15.70 14.81 1.63
CA LYS A 20 14.35 14.39 1.94
C LYS A 20 14.41 13.01 2.56
N GLU A 21 14.20 12.99 3.86
CA GLU A 21 13.72 11.87 4.63
C GLU A 21 12.59 11.18 3.85
N TYR A 22 12.76 9.90 3.52
CA TYR A 22 11.72 9.09 2.87
C TYR A 22 10.62 8.81 3.89
N GLY A 23 9.83 9.83 4.22
CA GLY A 23 8.60 9.70 4.96
C GLY A 23 7.62 8.87 4.13
N GLY A 24 7.19 7.73 4.67
CA GLY A 24 6.18 6.89 4.03
C GLY A 24 4.94 7.71 3.69
N VAL A 25 4.46 7.58 2.45
CA VAL A 25 3.22 8.23 2.02
C VAL A 25 2.06 7.49 2.69
N ILE A 26 1.40 8.15 3.65
CA ILE A 26 0.12 7.67 4.19
C ILE A 26 -0.94 7.96 3.13
N GLY A 27 -1.44 6.90 2.50
CA GLY A 27 -2.59 6.97 1.59
C GLY A 27 -3.89 6.61 2.30
N SER A 28 -4.98 7.25 1.90
CA SER A 28 -6.34 7.10 2.38
C SER A 28 -7.15 6.31 1.35
N ILE A 29 -7.53 5.09 1.69
CA ILE A 29 -8.44 4.30 0.85
C ILE A 29 -9.87 4.78 1.13
N HIS A 30 -10.47 5.48 0.16
CA HIS A 30 -11.88 5.81 0.25
C HIS A 30 -12.73 4.56 0.02
N ILE A 31 -13.17 3.94 1.10
CA ILE A 31 -14.18 2.89 1.09
C ILE A 31 -15.54 3.61 1.12
N PRO A 32 -16.44 3.38 0.14
CA PRO A 32 -17.76 4.01 0.13
C PRO A 32 -18.43 3.86 1.49
N SER A 33 -18.76 5.00 2.11
CA SER A 33 -19.46 5.04 3.39
C SER A 33 -20.75 4.25 3.28
N LEU A 34 -20.88 3.17 4.05
CA LEU A 34 -22.14 2.49 4.33
C LEU A 34 -23.03 3.45 5.13
N GLU A 35 -23.68 4.39 4.45
CA GLU A 35 -24.87 5.01 5.01
C GLU A 35 -25.98 3.93 4.98
N ASN A 36 -26.22 3.30 6.14
CA ASN A 36 -27.23 2.25 6.41
C ASN A 36 -26.95 0.81 5.95
N SER A 37 -25.92 0.15 6.48
CA SER A 37 -25.91 -1.33 6.53
C SER A 37 -25.10 -1.83 7.72
N GLU A 38 -25.61 -2.86 8.39
CA GLU A 38 -25.01 -3.47 9.59
C GLU A 38 -23.55 -3.90 9.36
N SER A 39 -22.68 -3.43 10.26
CA SER A 39 -21.38 -3.97 10.69
C SER A 39 -20.81 -5.19 9.93
N SER A 40 -20.49 -5.03 8.65
CA SER A 40 -19.66 -5.99 7.93
C SER A 40 -18.46 -5.27 7.33
N VAL A 41 -17.27 -5.66 7.80
CA VAL A 41 -16.00 -5.14 7.28
C VAL A 41 -15.89 -5.57 5.81
N VAL A 42 -15.66 -4.61 4.92
CA VAL A 42 -15.54 -4.86 3.47
C VAL A 42 -14.38 -5.83 3.20
N ASP A 43 -14.61 -6.82 2.35
CA ASP A 43 -13.55 -7.75 1.89
C ASP A 43 -12.98 -7.28 0.55
N LEU A 44 -11.68 -6.97 0.55
CA LEU A 44 -10.91 -6.52 -0.61
C LEU A 44 -9.95 -7.60 -1.13
N THR A 45 -10.13 -8.87 -0.74
CA THR A 45 -9.31 -9.97 -1.26
C THR A 45 -9.34 -10.01 -2.78
N GLY A 46 -8.16 -9.98 -3.41
CA GLY A 46 -8.01 -9.90 -4.87
C GLY A 46 -8.15 -8.50 -5.48
N LEU A 47 -8.44 -7.46 -4.69
CA LEU A 47 -8.65 -6.09 -5.15
C LEU A 47 -7.57 -5.10 -4.69
N VAL A 48 -6.62 -5.55 -3.87
CA VAL A 48 -5.51 -4.73 -3.38
C VAL A 48 -4.32 -4.84 -4.34
N HIS A 49 -3.82 -3.70 -4.81
CA HIS A 49 -2.70 -3.62 -5.74
C HIS A 49 -1.53 -2.81 -5.16
N GLN A 50 -0.33 -3.38 -5.20
CA GLN A 50 0.91 -2.65 -4.93
C GLN A 50 1.58 -2.31 -6.25
N LEU A 51 1.68 -1.01 -6.57
CA LEU A 51 2.27 -0.53 -7.82
C LEU A 51 3.77 -0.22 -7.64
N PRO A 52 4.61 -0.36 -8.69
CA PRO A 52 6.03 -0.04 -8.65
C PRO A 52 6.27 1.47 -8.84
N CYS A 53 5.39 2.30 -8.28
CA CYS A 53 5.48 3.75 -8.39
C CYS A 53 4.70 4.44 -7.26
N CYS A 54 5.11 5.67 -6.95
CA CYS A 54 4.36 6.54 -6.04
C CYS A 54 3.32 7.35 -6.81
N ILE A 55 2.06 7.29 -6.37
CA ILE A 55 0.99 8.17 -6.84
C ILE A 55 0.85 9.29 -5.80
N LYS A 56 1.03 10.56 -6.21
CA LYS A 56 0.93 11.71 -5.29
C LYS A 56 -0.50 12.05 -4.89
N HIS A 57 -1.47 11.68 -5.72
CA HIS A 57 -2.89 11.89 -5.43
C HIS A 57 -3.37 10.85 -4.43
N ASP A 58 -3.94 11.31 -3.34
CA ASP A 58 -4.60 10.47 -2.35
C ASP A 58 -6.11 10.73 -2.35
N GLY A 59 -6.91 9.72 -2.73
CA GLY A 59 -8.36 9.84 -2.84
C GLY A 59 -9.01 8.82 -3.76
N PRO A 60 -10.34 8.89 -3.95
CA PRO A 60 -11.09 7.96 -4.81
C PRO A 60 -10.55 7.91 -6.23
N SER A 61 -10.57 6.71 -6.83
CA SER A 61 -10.17 6.49 -8.21
C SER A 61 -10.98 5.36 -8.85
N SER A 62 -11.28 5.48 -10.15
CA SER A 62 -12.04 4.50 -10.92
C SER A 62 -11.19 3.29 -11.32
N VAL A 63 -10.58 2.59 -10.34
CA VAL A 63 -9.63 1.49 -10.57
C VAL A 63 -10.25 0.40 -11.46
N SER A 64 -11.45 -0.08 -11.15
CA SER A 64 -12.13 -1.14 -11.91
C SER A 64 -12.42 -0.78 -13.38
N GLN A 65 -12.53 0.52 -13.68
CA GLN A 65 -12.78 0.99 -15.04
C GLN A 65 -11.49 1.00 -15.89
N TYR A 66 -10.36 1.37 -15.31
CA TYR A 66 -9.13 1.66 -16.06
C TYR A 66 -8.01 0.63 -15.84
N PHE A 67 -7.93 0.02 -14.66
CA PHE A 67 -6.91 -0.95 -14.31
C PHE A 67 -7.49 -2.36 -14.42
N LYS A 68 -7.25 -3.01 -15.56
CA LYS A 68 -7.79 -4.33 -15.89
C LYS A 68 -6.64 -5.31 -16.15
N PRO A 69 -6.19 -6.02 -15.12
CA PRO A 69 -5.26 -7.14 -15.24
C PRO A 69 -5.79 -8.25 -16.14
N ASN A 70 -4.94 -8.79 -17.01
CA ASN A 70 -5.24 -9.97 -17.82
C ASN A 70 -4.19 -11.05 -17.56
N LYS A 71 -4.54 -12.33 -17.73
CA LYS A 71 -3.56 -13.40 -17.65
C LYS A 71 -2.54 -13.26 -18.79
N SER A 72 -1.26 -13.29 -18.46
CA SER A 72 -0.17 -13.22 -19.45
C SER A 72 0.11 -14.57 -20.14
N GLY A 73 -0.38 -15.68 -19.55
CA GLY A 73 -0.02 -17.04 -19.95
C GLY A 73 1.34 -17.51 -19.43
N ILE A 74 2.02 -16.67 -18.63
CA ILE A 74 3.28 -17.01 -17.96
C ILE A 74 2.95 -17.45 -16.52
N GLU A 75 3.70 -18.42 -16.01
CA GLU A 75 3.64 -18.86 -14.61
C GLU A 75 5.00 -18.65 -13.95
N MET A 76 4.96 -18.26 -12.68
CA MET A 76 6.13 -18.24 -11.80
C MET A 76 6.56 -19.67 -11.45
N GLU A 77 7.79 -19.84 -10.95
CA GLU A 77 8.33 -21.14 -10.51
C GLU A 77 7.43 -21.85 -9.46
N ASN A 78 6.75 -21.08 -8.62
CA ASN A 78 5.83 -21.59 -7.61
C ASN A 78 4.41 -21.91 -8.14
N GLY A 79 4.19 -21.87 -9.45
CA GLY A 79 2.89 -22.10 -10.11
C GLY A 79 1.92 -20.92 -10.05
N THR A 80 2.35 -19.74 -9.57
CA THR A 80 1.48 -18.55 -9.57
C THR A 80 1.39 -17.96 -10.97
N SER A 81 0.17 -17.79 -11.50
CA SER A 81 -0.05 -17.15 -12.79
C SER A 81 0.38 -15.68 -12.75
N VAL A 82 1.13 -15.26 -13.76
CA VAL A 82 1.49 -13.86 -13.96
C VAL A 82 0.37 -13.14 -14.70
N GLU A 83 -0.01 -11.98 -14.18
CA GLU A 83 -0.94 -11.05 -14.78
C GLU A 83 -0.17 -9.92 -15.48
N GLU A 84 -0.77 -9.35 -16.51
CA GLU A 84 -0.24 -8.21 -17.25
C GLU A 84 -1.28 -7.10 -17.33
N THR A 85 -0.83 -5.86 -17.17
CA THR A 85 -1.64 -4.67 -17.41
C THR A 85 -0.76 -3.47 -17.75
N HIS A 86 -1.37 -2.31 -17.98
CA HIS A 86 -0.65 -1.08 -18.28
C HIS A 86 -1.10 0.04 -17.35
N PHE A 87 -0.13 0.80 -16.82
CA PHE A 87 -0.40 1.99 -16.05
C PHE A 87 0.36 3.18 -16.64
N ARG A 88 -0.36 4.22 -17.05
CA ARG A 88 0.21 5.41 -17.73
C ARG A 88 1.11 5.07 -18.92
N GLY A 89 0.70 4.09 -19.72
CA GLY A 89 1.42 3.64 -20.91
C GLY A 89 2.64 2.75 -20.64
N ARG A 90 2.88 2.34 -19.39
CA ARG A 90 3.97 1.43 -19.01
C ARG A 90 3.40 0.05 -18.70
N LYS A 91 4.03 -0.98 -19.25
CA LYS A 91 3.64 -2.37 -19.00
C LYS A 91 4.04 -2.76 -17.59
N LEU A 92 3.10 -3.39 -16.91
CA LEU A 92 3.27 -3.97 -15.59
C LEU A 92 3.03 -5.47 -15.67
N GLN A 93 3.87 -6.24 -15.02
CA GLN A 93 3.68 -7.66 -14.80
C GLN A 93 3.53 -7.91 -13.31
N GLY A 94 2.51 -8.65 -12.91
CA GLY A 94 2.15 -8.79 -11.51
C GLY A 94 1.76 -10.21 -11.16
N ALA A 95 1.76 -10.50 -9.86
CA ALA A 95 1.33 -11.79 -9.35
C ALA A 95 0.47 -11.58 -8.10
N ASN A 96 -0.66 -12.28 -8.04
CA ASN A 96 -1.50 -12.30 -6.86
C ASN A 96 -0.90 -13.26 -5.83
N ILE A 97 -0.50 -12.73 -4.68
CA ILE A 97 0.07 -13.51 -3.59
C ILE A 97 -0.89 -13.54 -2.42
N LEU A 98 -1.03 -14.73 -1.82
CA LEU A 98 -1.75 -14.91 -0.56
C LEU A 98 -0.87 -14.42 0.59
N LEU A 99 -1.50 -13.81 1.59
CA LEU A 99 -0.84 -13.55 2.86
C LEU A 99 -0.47 -14.89 3.54
N PRO A 100 0.62 -14.93 4.32
CA PRO A 100 1.03 -16.16 5.00
C PRO A 100 -0.07 -16.69 5.93
N GLN A 101 -0.11 -18.01 6.11
CA GLN A 101 -1.11 -18.66 6.96
C GLN A 101 -1.13 -18.07 8.37
N GLY A 102 -2.33 -17.77 8.87
CA GLY A 102 -2.52 -17.16 10.18
C GLY A 102 -2.45 -15.63 10.18
N TYR A 103 -2.23 -14.99 9.03
CA TYR A 103 -2.22 -13.54 8.88
C TYR A 103 -3.39 -13.06 8.00
N SER A 104 -3.89 -11.88 8.34
CA SER A 104 -4.90 -11.15 7.57
C SER A 104 -4.47 -9.70 7.40
N GLY A 105 -4.76 -9.13 6.24
CA GLY A 105 -4.53 -7.73 5.95
C GLY A 105 -5.75 -6.91 6.35
N TYR A 106 -5.49 -5.69 6.86
CA TYR A 106 -6.54 -4.75 7.25
C TYR A 106 -6.23 -3.36 6.71
N VAL A 107 -7.29 -2.65 6.29
CA VAL A 107 -7.25 -1.23 5.97
C VAL A 107 -7.82 -0.47 7.15
N LEU A 108 -7.01 0.42 7.72
CA LEU A 108 -7.38 1.22 8.88
C LEU A 108 -7.70 2.66 8.47
N GLY A 109 -8.79 3.20 8.99
CA GLY A 109 -9.18 4.60 8.82
C GLY A 109 -9.23 5.30 10.18
N LYS A 110 -8.91 6.60 10.19
CA LYS A 110 -9.02 7.42 11.41
C LYS A 110 -10.49 7.76 11.66
N LYS A 111 -10.99 7.51 12.86
CA LYS A 111 -12.37 7.87 13.23
C LYS A 111 -12.53 9.39 13.22
N LYS A 112 -13.56 9.87 12.53
CA LYS A 112 -13.94 11.30 12.62
C LYS A 112 -14.59 11.54 13.98
N LYS A 113 -14.03 12.45 14.78
CA LYS A 113 -14.68 12.87 16.03
C LYS A 113 -16.03 13.52 15.70
N PRO A 114 -17.13 13.14 16.37
CA PRO A 114 -18.37 13.88 16.22
C PRO A 114 -18.14 15.31 16.70
N ILE A 115 -18.57 16.30 15.91
CA ILE A 115 -18.49 17.72 16.26
C ILE A 115 -19.47 17.96 17.41
N LYS A 116 -19.06 17.68 18.65
CA LYS A 116 -19.79 18.11 19.86
C LYS A 116 -19.15 19.38 20.39
N ARG A 117 -20.00 20.37 20.67
CA ARG A 117 -19.63 21.71 21.12
C ARG A 117 -18.82 21.62 22.42
N LYS A 118 -17.78 22.47 22.49
CA LYS A 118 -16.81 22.64 23.58
C LYS A 118 -17.39 22.36 24.98
N THR A 119 -16.92 21.28 25.60
CA THR A 119 -16.67 21.21 27.04
C THR A 119 -15.40 20.38 27.26
N CYS A 120 -14.70 20.72 28.33
CA CYS A 120 -13.27 20.57 28.58
C CYS A 120 -12.73 19.12 28.65
N GLU A 121 -11.44 19.00 28.31
CA GLU A 121 -10.49 17.95 28.70
C GLU A 121 -10.76 16.51 28.27
N GLU A 122 -10.33 16.15 27.04
CA GLU A 122 -9.89 14.78 26.74
C GLU A 122 -8.65 14.85 25.83
N GLU A 123 -7.50 14.41 26.36
CA GLU A 123 -6.29 14.15 25.59
C GLU A 123 -6.64 13.31 24.36
N GLY A 124 -6.16 13.75 23.20
CA GLY A 124 -6.58 13.29 21.89
C GLY A 124 -6.24 11.82 21.64
N SER A 125 -7.15 10.91 21.96
CA SER A 125 -7.07 9.53 21.49
C SER A 125 -7.32 9.50 19.98
N ASP A 126 -6.24 9.37 19.21
CA ASP A 126 -6.27 9.00 17.80
C ASP A 126 -6.83 7.58 17.69
N SER A 127 -8.15 7.49 17.52
CA SER A 127 -8.85 6.21 17.37
C SER A 127 -8.93 5.80 15.91
N TRP A 128 -8.58 4.54 15.64
CA TRP A 128 -8.62 3.92 14.33
C TRP A 128 -9.76 2.91 14.27
N GLU A 129 -10.30 2.69 13.08
CA GLU A 129 -11.28 1.64 12.80
C GLU A 129 -10.87 0.82 11.59
N THR A 130 -11.30 -0.44 11.60
CA THR A 130 -11.13 -1.33 10.46
C THR A 130 -12.17 -1.00 9.41
N CYS A 131 -11.72 -0.50 8.27
CA CYS A 131 -12.59 -0.18 7.15
C CYS A 131 -12.74 -1.38 6.20
N ALA A 132 -11.67 -2.17 6.02
CA ALA A 132 -11.68 -3.35 5.18
C ALA A 132 -10.67 -4.42 5.65
N LYS A 133 -10.84 -5.64 5.13
CA LYS A 133 -9.92 -6.78 5.29
C LYS A 133 -9.54 -7.35 3.93
N PHE A 134 -8.40 -8.02 3.84
CA PHE A 134 -7.99 -8.76 2.63
C PHE A 134 -7.06 -9.92 2.98
N HIS A 135 -7.05 -10.96 2.16
CA HIS A 135 -6.16 -12.13 2.31
C HIS A 135 -5.15 -12.28 1.17
N SER A 136 -5.22 -11.43 0.14
CA SER A 136 -4.28 -11.44 -0.97
C SER A 136 -3.99 -10.03 -1.47
N ILE A 137 -2.82 -9.87 -2.05
CA ILE A 137 -2.35 -8.64 -2.69
C ILE A 137 -1.75 -8.97 -4.05
N THR A 138 -2.08 -8.21 -5.08
CA THR A 138 -1.38 -8.28 -6.36
C THR A 138 -0.29 -7.22 -6.38
N TYR A 139 0.96 -7.65 -6.41
CA TYR A 139 2.09 -6.73 -6.58
C TYR A 139 2.51 -6.69 -8.04
N TRP A 140 3.06 -5.55 -8.44
CA TRP A 140 3.37 -5.26 -9.84
C TRP A 140 4.81 -4.81 -9.98
N ASN A 141 5.51 -5.39 -10.94
CA ASN A 141 6.83 -4.99 -11.39
C ASN A 141 6.74 -4.25 -12.73
N HIS A 142 7.68 -3.34 -12.97
CA HIS A 142 7.80 -2.65 -14.25
C HIS A 142 8.64 -3.50 -15.21
N ASP A 143 8.06 -3.92 -16.34
CA ASP A 143 8.71 -4.71 -17.39
C ASP A 143 9.47 -5.99 -16.97
N ASN A 144 9.31 -6.44 -15.73
CA ASN A 144 9.98 -7.62 -15.19
C ASN A 144 8.97 -8.65 -14.70
N ILE A 145 9.23 -9.92 -15.01
CA ILE A 145 8.39 -11.02 -14.55
C ILE A 145 8.53 -11.13 -13.02
N PRO A 146 7.42 -11.22 -12.28
CA PRO A 146 7.45 -11.43 -10.84
C PRO A 146 8.25 -12.68 -10.45
N SER A 147 9.02 -12.61 -9.36
CA SER A 147 9.94 -13.67 -8.93
C SER A 147 9.96 -13.85 -7.40
N GLN A 148 10.58 -14.94 -6.92
CA GLN A 148 10.75 -15.18 -5.47
C GLN A 148 11.70 -14.17 -4.81
N ASP A 149 12.54 -13.49 -5.59
CA ASP A 149 13.52 -12.52 -5.09
C ASP A 149 12.95 -11.11 -4.93
N ASP A 150 11.69 -10.90 -5.32
CA ASP A 150 11.03 -9.61 -5.19
C ASP A 150 10.86 -9.21 -3.73
N VAL A 151 11.06 -7.90 -3.47
CA VAL A 151 11.13 -7.34 -2.12
C VAL A 151 9.89 -7.69 -1.29
N LEU A 152 8.70 -7.65 -1.89
CA LEU A 152 7.46 -7.97 -1.18
C LEU A 152 7.42 -9.44 -0.76
N LEU A 153 7.75 -10.39 -1.64
CA LEU A 153 7.77 -11.82 -1.28
C LEU A 153 8.84 -12.09 -0.22
N ARG A 154 10.04 -11.54 -0.39
CA ARG A 154 11.11 -11.67 0.60
C ARG A 154 10.71 -11.10 1.95
N SER A 155 9.91 -10.05 2.00
CA SER A 155 9.39 -9.49 3.25
C SER A 155 8.52 -10.50 4.02
N PHE A 156 7.81 -11.41 3.33
CA PHE A 156 6.97 -12.41 4.00
C PHE A 156 7.78 -13.47 4.75
N HIS A 157 9.06 -13.66 4.43
CA HIS A 157 9.94 -14.52 5.23
C HIS A 157 10.09 -14.01 6.67
N TRP A 158 9.92 -12.69 6.89
CA TRP A 158 9.98 -12.10 8.22
C TRP A 158 8.97 -12.70 9.19
N PHE A 159 7.76 -13.05 8.73
CA PHE A 159 6.73 -13.63 9.60
C PHE A 159 7.20 -14.93 10.27
N LYS A 160 7.85 -15.82 9.50
CA LYS A 160 8.40 -17.06 10.03
C LYS A 160 9.53 -16.81 11.03
N ILE A 161 10.40 -15.84 10.73
CA ILE A 161 11.53 -15.46 11.60
C ILE A 161 11.02 -14.86 12.90
N ALA A 162 10.08 -13.92 12.85
CA ALA A 162 9.49 -13.27 14.01
C ALA A 162 8.80 -14.29 14.93
N ASN A 163 8.05 -15.25 14.37
CA ASN A 163 7.40 -16.31 15.14
C ASN A 163 8.41 -17.19 15.87
N ALA A 164 9.52 -17.55 15.22
CA ALA A 164 10.56 -18.36 15.87
C ALA A 164 11.32 -17.58 16.95
N LEU A 165 11.63 -16.31 16.68
CA LEU A 165 12.39 -15.46 17.59
C LEU A 165 11.59 -15.10 18.86
N HIS A 166 10.28 -14.88 18.72
CA HIS A 166 9.41 -14.47 19.83
C HIS A 166 8.69 -15.65 20.49
N ALA A 167 9.02 -16.89 20.10
CA ALA A 167 8.46 -18.08 20.72
C ALA A 167 8.84 -18.13 22.23
N PRO A 168 7.90 -18.49 23.12
CA PRO A 168 8.22 -18.64 24.54
C PRO A 168 9.35 -19.64 24.77
N VAL A 169 10.26 -19.33 25.69
CA VAL A 169 11.31 -20.28 26.09
C VAL A 169 10.67 -21.47 26.80
N PRO A 170 10.89 -22.72 26.35
CA PRO A 170 10.35 -23.90 27.02
C PRO A 170 10.87 -23.99 28.47
N ARG A 171 9.96 -24.04 29.44
CA ARG A 171 10.34 -24.34 30.83
C ARG A 171 10.41 -25.86 30.98
N GLY A 172 11.63 -26.41 30.99
CA GLY A 172 11.86 -27.80 31.37
C GLY A 172 12.71 -28.59 30.39
N VAL A 173 14.02 -28.32 30.41
CA VAL A 173 15.06 -29.35 30.23
C VAL A 173 16.15 -29.05 31.25
N LEU A 174 15.84 -29.36 32.52
CA LEU A 174 16.80 -29.60 33.59
C LEU A 174 16.37 -30.89 34.29
#